data_AF-A0A3A3YPW7-F1
#
_entry.id   AF-A0A3A3YPW7-F1
#
_cell.length_a   1.000
_cell.length_b   1.000
_cell.length_c   1.000
_cell.angle_alpha   90.00
_cell.angle_beta   90.00
_cell.angle_gamma   90.00
#
_symmetry.space_group_name_H-M   'P 1'
#
loop_
_entity.id
_entity.type
_entity.pdbx_description
1 polymer ?
#
loop_
_entity_poly.entity_id
_entity_poly.type
_entity_poly.pdbx_seq_one_letter_code
_entity_poly.pdbx_strand_id
1 'polypeptide(L)'
;MASTDGSRRRPRLDDLGANVKILGSIAVAGLVALLVGVVGLTALGSTNHATQQLYTENFTGLDEAAKLRRLTVQMRLDAVNHAISPDQATMDSYRSKIDESVASIQEGVDGYAASHDLSADQQAGVDEYREGLAAYLDVLRNEMLPASEANDIPRFTQLRDEKARPQADKMMAALDVLVQGEQESGAEAVQSAQESFDSSRTTVVAMLVVGIAAALGLGFVVARGIVSRLRKVQAQSEALAGGDLTHVSGVASRDEVGRVGQALDQAVDGLRTLVTSIHSSSQALSAAAEEMSVTSQQIASSADDSARQADRVSAAAEQVTRNVQTVATGSEEMGASIREIAHNANEAARVAAQAVGVAESTNGTVAKLGESSVEIGNVVKVITS
;
A
#
# COMPACT_ATOMS: atom_id res chain seq x y z
N MET A 1 -0.83 42.16 -7.43
CA MET A 1 -1.10 41.47 -6.14
C MET A 1 -2.33 40.61 -6.34
N ALA A 2 -2.15 39.34 -6.68
CA ALA A 2 -3.25 38.37 -6.82
C ALA A 2 -3.17 37.41 -5.64
N SER A 3 -4.18 37.44 -4.78
CA SER A 3 -4.33 36.64 -3.58
C SER A 3 -4.49 35.16 -3.94
N THR A 4 -3.49 34.35 -3.60
CA THR A 4 -3.60 32.90 -3.57
C THR A 4 -4.38 32.51 -2.32
N ASP A 5 -5.67 32.20 -2.51
CA ASP A 5 -6.54 31.62 -1.50
C ASP A 5 -6.11 30.16 -1.23
N GLY A 6 -5.15 30.01 -0.32
CA GLY A 6 -4.64 28.75 0.17
C GLY A 6 -5.61 28.13 1.17
N SER A 7 -6.78 27.69 0.72
CA SER A 7 -7.65 26.83 1.53
C SER A 7 -6.95 25.48 1.74
N ARG A 8 -6.28 25.32 2.91
CA ARG A 8 -5.76 24.05 3.40
C ARG A 8 -6.94 23.09 3.62
N ARG A 9 -7.37 22.39 2.57
CA ARG A 9 -8.34 21.30 2.66
C ARG A 9 -7.77 20.25 3.62
N ARG A 10 -8.49 19.98 4.72
CA ARG A 10 -8.13 18.91 5.66
C ARG A 10 -7.90 17.61 4.88
N PRO A 11 -6.83 16.85 5.15
CA PRO A 11 -6.60 15.59 4.48
C PRO A 11 -7.81 14.69 4.74
N ARG A 12 -8.53 14.33 3.68
CA ARG A 12 -9.63 13.36 3.79
C ARG A 12 -9.00 11.99 4.02
N LEU A 13 -9.60 11.17 4.87
CA LEU A 13 -9.16 9.78 5.10
C LEU A 13 -9.04 8.99 3.77
N ASP A 14 -9.77 9.43 2.75
CA ASP A 14 -9.70 8.93 1.39
C ASP A 14 -8.34 9.03 0.72
N ASP A 15 -7.53 10.05 1.05
CA ASP A 15 -6.23 10.33 0.42
C ASP A 15 -5.05 9.60 1.09
N LEU A 16 -5.29 8.92 2.24
CA LEU A 16 -4.27 8.15 2.92
C LEU A 16 -3.93 6.88 2.14
N GLY A 17 -2.65 6.47 2.19
CA GLY A 17 -2.20 5.24 1.55
C GLY A 17 -2.89 3.99 2.11
N ALA A 18 -3.01 2.95 1.29
CA ALA A 18 -3.64 1.68 1.67
C ALA A 18 -3.01 1.09 2.95
N ASN A 19 -1.67 1.17 3.07
CA ASN A 19 -0.95 0.71 4.26
C ASN A 19 -1.37 1.47 5.52
N VAL A 20 -1.54 2.79 5.45
CA VAL A 20 -1.94 3.60 6.61
C VAL A 20 -3.38 3.27 7.03
N LYS A 21 -4.28 3.05 6.06
CA LYS A 21 -5.68 2.67 6.33
C LYS A 21 -5.76 1.29 7.00
N ILE A 22 -4.99 0.31 6.52
CA ILE A 22 -4.96 -1.06 7.07
C ILE A 22 -4.28 -1.07 8.45
N LEU A 23 -3.12 -0.42 8.60
CA LEU A 23 -2.45 -0.33 9.90
C LEU A 23 -3.28 0.44 10.92
N GLY A 24 -4.04 1.46 10.49
CA GLY A 24 -4.95 2.19 11.35
C GLY A 24 -6.07 1.32 11.92
N SER A 25 -6.69 0.44 11.10
CA SER A 25 -7.72 -0.48 11.61
C SER A 25 -7.15 -1.54 12.55
N ILE A 26 -5.95 -2.06 12.25
CA ILE A 26 -5.24 -2.99 13.14
C ILE A 26 -4.83 -2.30 14.45
N ALA A 27 -4.36 -1.05 14.39
CA ALA A 27 -3.98 -0.29 15.57
C ALA A 27 -5.15 -0.06 16.52
N VAL A 28 -6.37 0.13 16.01
CA VAL A 28 -7.58 0.22 16.84
C VAL A 28 -7.85 -1.11 17.57
N ALA A 29 -7.73 -2.25 16.88
CA ALA A 29 -7.87 -3.56 17.53
C ALA A 29 -6.78 -3.79 18.61
N GLY A 30 -5.53 -3.40 18.31
CA GLY A 30 -4.43 -3.46 19.27
C GLY A 30 -4.63 -2.55 20.49
N LEU A 31 -5.16 -1.34 20.29
CA LEU A 31 -5.48 -0.40 21.36
C LEU A 31 -6.60 -0.93 22.26
N VAL A 32 -7.63 -1.55 21.68
CA VAL A 32 -8.68 -2.24 22.45
C VAL A 32 -8.08 -3.38 23.27
N ALA A 33 -7.24 -4.22 22.67
CA ALA A 33 -6.59 -5.33 23.38
C ALA A 33 -5.72 -4.82 24.54
N LEU A 34 -4.99 -3.72 24.35
CA LEU A 34 -4.18 -3.10 25.39
C LEU A 34 -5.05 -2.53 26.53
N LEU A 35 -6.13 -1.83 26.21
CA LEU A 35 -7.07 -1.32 27.21
C LEU A 35 -7.71 -2.45 28.02
N VAL A 36 -8.17 -3.51 27.35
CA VAL A 36 -8.72 -4.70 28.01
C VAL A 36 -7.67 -5.36 28.90
N GLY A 37 -6.42 -5.47 28.44
CA GLY A 37 -5.31 -6.00 29.23
C GLY A 37 -5.03 -5.19 30.49
N VAL A 38 -5.00 -3.85 30.38
CA VAL A 38 -4.82 -2.95 31.53
C VAL A 38 -5.95 -3.10 32.54
N VAL A 39 -7.21 -3.07 32.09
CA VAL A 39 -8.38 -3.25 32.97
C VAL A 39 -8.37 -4.62 33.65
N GLY A 40 -8.02 -5.67 32.89
CA GLY A 40 -7.88 -7.03 33.43
C GLY A 40 -6.81 -7.12 34.52
N LEU A 41 -5.64 -6.50 34.32
CA LEU A 41 -4.58 -6.46 35.33
C LEU A 41 -5.01 -5.66 36.58
N THR A 42 -5.72 -4.55 36.43
CA THR A 42 -6.23 -3.79 37.58
C THR A 42 -7.28 -4.57 38.38
N ALA A 43 -8.15 -5.32 37.70
CA ALA A 43 -9.15 -6.17 38.36
C ALA A 43 -8.52 -7.38 39.10
N LEU A 44 -7.46 -7.95 38.53
CA LEU A 44 -6.68 -8.97 39.23
C LEU A 44 -5.95 -8.39 40.44
N GLY A 45 -5.43 -7.16 40.33
CA GLY A 45 -4.81 -6.44 41.44
C GLY A 45 -5.76 -6.20 42.61
N SER A 46 -6.99 -5.76 42.35
CA SER A 46 -8.00 -5.56 43.41
C SER A 46 -8.41 -6.88 44.07
N THR A 47 -8.58 -7.94 43.29
CA THR A 47 -8.86 -9.29 43.81
C THR A 47 -7.74 -9.80 44.71
N ASN A 48 -6.48 -9.59 44.30
CA ASN A 48 -5.32 -9.96 45.10
C ASN A 48 -5.26 -9.17 46.41
N HIS A 49 -5.58 -7.87 46.38
CA HIS A 49 -5.61 -7.04 47.59
C HIS A 49 -6.71 -7.49 48.56
N ALA A 50 -7.93 -7.74 48.07
CA ALA A 50 -9.02 -8.29 48.89
C ALA A 50 -8.66 -9.65 49.49
N THR A 51 -7.96 -10.51 48.75
CA THR A 51 -7.49 -11.81 49.25
C THR A 51 -6.43 -11.64 50.34
N GLN A 52 -5.51 -10.67 50.19
CA GLN A 52 -4.54 -10.35 51.24
C GLN A 52 -5.25 -9.84 52.49
N GLN A 53 -6.21 -8.93 52.35
CA GLN A 53 -6.98 -8.39 53.46
C GLN A 53 -7.72 -9.50 54.23
N LEU A 54 -8.44 -10.38 53.52
CA LEU A 54 -9.12 -11.54 54.13
C LEU A 54 -8.16 -12.45 54.91
N TYR A 55 -6.91 -12.56 54.49
CA TYR A 55 -5.92 -13.39 55.16
C TYR A 55 -5.26 -12.67 56.36
N THR A 56 -4.72 -11.48 56.14
CA THR A 56 -3.91 -10.77 57.13
C THR A 56 -4.74 -10.07 58.18
N GLU A 57 -5.92 -9.56 57.83
CA GLU A 57 -6.80 -8.87 58.77
C GLU A 57 -7.80 -9.87 59.35
N ASN A 58 -8.65 -10.49 58.53
CA ASN A 58 -9.77 -11.26 59.09
C ASN A 58 -9.36 -12.65 59.60
N PHE A 59 -8.64 -13.44 58.81
CA PHE A 59 -8.29 -14.82 59.22
C PHE A 59 -7.30 -14.84 60.39
N THR A 60 -6.30 -13.97 60.37
CA THR A 60 -5.31 -13.87 61.46
C THR A 60 -5.96 -13.31 62.73
N GLY A 61 -6.86 -12.32 62.62
CA GLY A 61 -7.66 -11.83 63.75
C GLY A 61 -8.50 -12.93 64.40
N LEU A 62 -9.16 -13.77 63.59
CA LEU A 62 -9.92 -14.92 64.08
C LEU A 62 -9.05 -15.96 64.80
N ASP A 63 -7.85 -16.26 64.28
CA ASP A 63 -6.92 -17.21 64.92
C ASP A 63 -6.42 -16.69 66.27
N GLU A 64 -6.06 -15.39 66.35
CA GLU A 64 -5.64 -14.76 67.61
C GLU A 64 -6.78 -14.72 68.63
N ALA A 65 -8.01 -14.39 68.24
CA ALA A 65 -9.17 -14.44 69.13
C ALA A 65 -9.45 -15.88 69.64
N ALA A 66 -9.31 -16.90 68.78
CA ALA A 66 -9.45 -18.30 69.16
C ALA A 66 -8.34 -18.74 70.14
N LYS A 67 -7.10 -18.29 69.92
CA LYS A 67 -5.96 -18.53 70.81
C LYS A 67 -6.17 -17.88 72.17
N LEU A 68 -6.65 -16.63 72.23
CA LEU A 68 -7.03 -15.96 73.47
C LEU A 68 -8.12 -16.70 74.22
N ARG A 69 -9.16 -17.18 73.52
CA ARG A 69 -10.22 -18.01 74.12
C ARG A 69 -9.65 -19.25 74.79
N ARG A 70 -8.77 -19.97 74.07
CA ARG A 70 -8.10 -21.18 74.57
C ARG A 70 -7.24 -20.89 75.80
N LEU A 71 -6.40 -19.84 75.75
CA LEU A 71 -5.54 -19.46 76.87
C LEU A 71 -6.34 -19.03 78.09
N THR A 72 -7.45 -18.31 77.90
CA THR A 72 -8.35 -17.92 79.00
C THR A 72 -8.94 -19.13 79.69
N VAL A 73 -9.40 -20.12 78.91
CA VAL A 73 -9.91 -21.39 79.46
C VAL A 73 -8.81 -22.17 80.17
N GLN A 74 -7.60 -22.21 79.60
CA GLN A 74 -6.45 -22.88 80.18
C GLN A 74 -6.06 -22.27 81.55
N MET A 75 -5.94 -20.94 81.64
CA MET A 75 -5.67 -20.23 82.89
C MET A 75 -6.71 -20.57 83.97
N ARG A 76 -8.00 -20.61 83.61
CA ARG A 76 -9.08 -20.97 84.53
C ARG A 76 -9.00 -22.42 84.98
N LEU A 77 -8.66 -23.32 84.07
CA LEU A 77 -8.47 -24.74 84.37
C LEU A 77 -7.28 -24.94 85.31
N ASP A 78 -6.16 -24.25 85.08
CA ASP A 78 -4.98 -24.31 85.95
C ASP A 78 -5.26 -23.74 87.34
N ALA A 79 -6.09 -22.68 87.45
CA ALA A 79 -6.57 -22.19 88.75
C ALA A 79 -7.41 -23.22 89.52
N VAL A 80 -8.28 -23.97 88.82
CA VAL A 80 -9.04 -25.05 89.44
C VAL A 80 -8.14 -26.23 89.81
N ASN A 81 -7.19 -26.61 88.94
CA ASN A 81 -6.23 -27.67 89.21
C ASN A 81 -5.31 -27.34 90.38
N HIS A 82 -4.93 -26.07 90.54
CA HIS A 82 -4.23 -25.57 91.74
C HIS A 82 -5.06 -25.86 93.01
N ALA A 83 -6.36 -25.57 92.99
CA ALA A 83 -7.26 -25.81 94.13
C ALA A 83 -7.37 -27.27 94.54
N ILE A 84 -7.36 -28.20 93.59
CA ILE A 84 -7.52 -29.64 93.86
C ILE A 84 -6.19 -30.40 93.96
N SER A 85 -5.06 -29.69 93.93
CA SER A 85 -3.74 -30.30 93.99
C SER A 85 -3.44 -30.86 95.39
N PRO A 86 -2.79 -32.03 95.49
CA PRO A 86 -2.62 -32.73 96.78
C PRO A 86 -1.45 -32.21 97.63
N ASP A 87 -0.54 -31.42 97.04
CA ASP A 87 0.69 -30.98 97.67
C ASP A 87 1.16 -29.61 97.13
N GLN A 88 2.02 -28.93 97.91
CA GLN A 88 2.53 -27.60 97.59
C GLN A 88 3.34 -27.54 96.29
N ALA A 89 4.12 -28.59 95.98
CA ALA A 89 4.95 -28.58 94.77
C ALA A 89 4.07 -28.64 93.50
N THR A 90 2.98 -29.40 93.55
CA THR A 90 1.98 -29.42 92.47
C THR A 90 1.23 -28.08 92.37
N MET A 91 0.88 -27.45 93.50
CA MET A 91 0.30 -26.09 93.51
C MET A 91 1.23 -25.06 92.87
N ASP A 92 2.51 -25.04 93.25
CA ASP A 92 3.53 -24.13 92.69
C ASP A 92 3.69 -24.33 91.17
N SER A 93 3.60 -25.59 90.69
CA SER A 93 3.61 -25.89 89.26
C SER A 93 2.42 -25.26 88.52
N TYR A 94 1.21 -25.36 89.06
CA TYR A 94 0.04 -24.72 88.46
C TYR A 94 0.07 -23.19 88.57
N ARG A 95 0.62 -22.62 89.65
CA ARG A 95 0.86 -21.17 89.73
C ARG A 95 1.76 -20.68 88.60
N SER A 96 2.84 -21.41 88.30
CA SER A 96 3.72 -21.08 87.17
C SER A 96 2.98 -21.13 85.82
N LYS A 97 2.14 -22.16 85.59
CA LYS A 97 1.32 -22.28 84.36
C LYS A 97 0.26 -21.17 84.23
N ILE A 98 -0.31 -20.74 85.35
CA ILE A 98 -1.20 -19.58 85.39
C ILE A 98 -0.45 -18.34 84.94
N ASP A 99 0.73 -18.07 85.50
CA ASP A 99 1.51 -16.88 85.14
C ASP A 99 1.97 -16.92 83.67
N GLU A 100 2.34 -18.10 83.14
CA GLU A 100 2.64 -18.29 81.71
C GLU A 100 1.42 -18.02 80.81
N SER A 101 0.25 -18.53 81.20
CA SER A 101 -1.00 -18.27 80.48
C SER A 101 -1.36 -16.79 80.52
N VAL A 102 -1.18 -16.11 81.65
CA VAL A 102 -1.43 -14.67 81.80
C VAL A 102 -0.51 -13.85 80.91
N ALA A 103 0.79 -14.16 80.90
CA ALA A 103 1.74 -13.49 80.02
C ALA A 103 1.36 -13.67 78.54
N SER A 104 1.01 -14.90 78.15
CA SER A 104 0.59 -15.23 76.79
C SER A 104 -0.73 -14.54 76.38
N ILE A 105 -1.67 -14.39 77.33
CA ILE A 105 -2.91 -13.66 77.11
C ILE A 105 -2.62 -12.17 76.90
N GLN A 106 -1.81 -11.56 77.78
CA GLN A 106 -1.47 -10.14 77.68
C GLN A 106 -0.78 -9.84 76.35
N GLU A 107 0.20 -10.66 75.96
CA GLU A 107 0.86 -10.55 74.67
C GLU A 107 -0.12 -10.75 73.51
N GLY A 108 -1.02 -11.73 73.59
CA GLY A 108 -2.01 -12.00 72.54
C GLY A 108 -3.01 -10.85 72.35
N VAL A 109 -3.47 -10.22 73.43
CA VAL A 109 -4.41 -9.08 73.36
C VAL A 109 -3.71 -7.85 72.78
N ASP A 110 -2.48 -7.58 73.21
CA ASP A 110 -1.69 -6.46 72.69
C ASP A 110 -1.33 -6.69 71.21
N GLY A 111 -0.99 -7.94 70.85
CA GLY A 111 -0.76 -8.37 69.47
C GLY A 111 -1.99 -8.19 68.59
N TYR A 112 -3.16 -8.63 69.04
CA TYR A 112 -4.42 -8.44 68.33
C TYR A 112 -4.72 -6.94 68.10
N ALA A 113 -4.56 -6.12 69.15
CA ALA A 113 -4.81 -4.68 69.08
C ALA A 113 -3.83 -3.90 68.20
N ALA A 114 -2.60 -4.38 68.04
CA ALA A 114 -1.57 -3.73 67.23
C ALA A 114 -1.57 -4.17 65.76
N SER A 115 -2.17 -5.32 65.44
CA SER A 115 -2.12 -5.93 64.11
C SER A 115 -3.29 -5.56 63.20
N HIS A 116 -4.33 -4.92 63.73
CA HIS A 116 -5.57 -4.64 63.01
C HIS A 116 -5.98 -3.18 63.17
N ASP A 117 -6.60 -2.61 62.13
CA ASP A 117 -7.34 -1.35 62.26
C ASP A 117 -8.71 -1.70 62.86
N LEU A 118 -8.81 -1.59 64.18
CA LEU A 118 -9.97 -2.04 64.92
C LEU A 118 -11.16 -1.09 64.69
N SER A 119 -12.33 -1.66 64.42
CA SER A 119 -13.59 -0.91 64.54
C SER A 119 -13.81 -0.44 65.98
N ALA A 120 -14.70 0.54 66.17
CA ALA A 120 -15.03 1.05 67.49
C ALA A 120 -15.52 -0.06 68.45
N ASP A 121 -16.30 -1.02 67.94
CA ASP A 121 -16.82 -2.14 68.72
C ASP A 121 -15.72 -3.16 69.05
N GLN A 122 -14.79 -3.43 68.12
CA GLN A 122 -13.64 -4.29 68.40
C GLN A 122 -12.68 -3.65 69.40
N GLN A 123 -12.46 -2.33 69.31
CA GLN A 123 -11.66 -1.60 70.30
C GLN A 123 -12.31 -1.68 71.69
N ALA A 124 -13.63 -1.49 71.78
CA ALA A 124 -14.37 -1.68 73.03
C ALA A 124 -14.26 -3.12 73.56
N GLY A 125 -14.35 -4.13 72.68
CA GLY A 125 -14.15 -5.54 73.05
C GLY A 125 -12.76 -5.82 73.61
N VAL A 126 -11.70 -5.27 72.99
CA VAL A 126 -10.32 -5.38 73.52
C VAL A 126 -10.23 -4.79 74.92
N ASP A 127 -10.81 -3.60 75.14
CA ASP A 127 -10.75 -2.91 76.42
C ASP A 127 -11.57 -3.63 77.50
N GLU A 128 -12.77 -4.15 77.15
CA GLU A 128 -13.58 -4.97 78.05
C GLU A 128 -12.89 -6.28 78.43
N TYR A 129 -12.18 -6.90 77.49
CA TYR A 129 -11.38 -8.10 77.76
C TYR A 129 -10.25 -7.80 78.74
N ARG A 130 -9.49 -6.70 78.53
CA ARG A 130 -8.41 -6.28 79.44
C ARG A 130 -8.93 -5.98 80.83
N GLU A 131 -10.06 -5.28 80.95
CA GLU A 131 -10.69 -4.97 82.23
C GLU A 131 -11.15 -6.25 82.95
N GLY A 132 -11.81 -7.16 82.23
CA GLY A 132 -12.24 -8.46 82.75
C GLY A 132 -11.06 -9.31 83.21
N LEU A 133 -9.95 -9.32 82.46
CA LEU A 133 -8.72 -10.01 82.85
C LEU A 133 -8.12 -9.42 84.13
N ALA A 134 -8.03 -8.09 84.24
CA ALA A 134 -7.49 -7.43 85.43
C ALA A 134 -8.34 -7.75 86.67
N ALA A 135 -9.67 -7.65 86.56
CA ALA A 135 -10.59 -7.98 87.65
C ALA A 135 -10.56 -9.47 88.02
N TYR A 136 -10.44 -10.37 87.04
CA TYR A 136 -10.28 -11.80 87.27
C TYR A 136 -8.97 -12.09 88.02
N LEU A 137 -7.86 -11.47 87.61
CA LEU A 137 -6.55 -11.66 88.23
C LEU A 137 -6.46 -11.12 89.65
N ASP A 138 -7.16 -10.02 89.95
CA ASP A 138 -7.27 -9.49 91.30
C ASP A 138 -7.92 -10.53 92.23
N VAL A 139 -9.09 -11.06 91.86
CA VAL A 139 -9.78 -12.10 92.62
C VAL A 139 -8.94 -13.38 92.71
N LEU A 140 -8.31 -13.78 91.60
CA LEU A 140 -7.49 -14.99 91.56
C LEU A 140 -6.31 -14.89 92.54
N ARG A 141 -5.53 -13.81 92.46
CA ARG A 141 -4.29 -13.67 93.22
C ARG A 141 -4.52 -13.31 94.68
N ASN A 142 -5.49 -12.45 94.96
CA ASN A 142 -5.69 -11.90 96.31
C ASN A 142 -6.70 -12.71 97.14
N GLU A 143 -7.56 -13.52 96.53
CA GLU A 143 -8.58 -14.28 97.26
C GLU A 143 -8.56 -15.79 96.96
N MET A 144 -8.58 -16.19 95.68
CA MET A 144 -8.72 -17.62 95.32
C MET A 144 -7.46 -18.44 95.60
N LEU A 145 -6.28 -17.98 95.17
CA LEU A 145 -5.03 -18.70 95.42
C LEU A 145 -4.74 -18.85 96.93
N PRO A 146 -4.91 -17.81 97.78
CA PRO A 146 -4.79 -17.98 99.22
C PRO A 146 -5.79 -18.99 99.81
N ALA A 147 -7.06 -18.98 99.36
CA ALA A 147 -8.05 -19.98 99.80
C ALA A 147 -7.66 -21.41 99.37
N SER A 148 -7.08 -21.54 98.18
CA SER A 148 -6.53 -22.81 97.68
C SER A 148 -5.34 -23.29 98.50
N GLU A 149 -4.37 -22.42 98.82
CA GLU A 149 -3.20 -22.77 99.65
C GLU A 149 -3.61 -23.21 101.06
N ALA A 150 -4.69 -22.63 101.59
CA ALA A 150 -5.30 -23.03 102.85
C ALA A 150 -6.13 -24.33 102.77
N ASN A 151 -6.24 -24.96 101.59
CA ASN A 151 -7.11 -26.12 101.30
C ASN A 151 -8.61 -25.86 101.60
N ASP A 152 -9.05 -24.60 101.56
CA ASP A 152 -10.46 -24.22 101.76
C ASP A 152 -11.23 -24.25 100.42
N ILE A 153 -11.52 -25.46 99.94
CA ILE A 153 -12.24 -25.69 98.68
C ILE A 153 -13.64 -25.05 98.66
N PRO A 154 -14.45 -25.10 99.76
CA PRO A 154 -15.73 -24.39 99.80
C PRO A 154 -15.56 -22.89 99.55
N ARG A 155 -14.59 -22.23 100.20
CA ARG A 155 -14.33 -20.81 99.99
C ARG A 155 -13.81 -20.52 98.59
N PHE A 156 -12.90 -21.32 98.06
CA PHE A 156 -12.41 -21.21 96.69
C PHE A 156 -13.56 -21.29 95.68
N THR A 157 -14.47 -22.25 95.85
CA THR A 157 -15.61 -22.48 94.95
C THR A 157 -16.58 -21.30 95.00
N GLN A 158 -16.87 -20.79 96.18
CA GLN A 158 -17.70 -19.60 96.35
C GLN A 158 -17.10 -18.39 95.64
N LEU A 159 -15.82 -18.09 95.88
CA LEU A 159 -15.10 -16.98 95.24
C LEU A 159 -15.07 -17.12 93.72
N ARG A 160 -14.80 -18.34 93.23
CA ARG A 160 -14.82 -18.66 91.79
C ARG A 160 -16.19 -18.35 91.19
N ASP A 161 -17.27 -18.81 91.80
CA ASP A 161 -18.61 -18.72 91.21
C ASP A 161 -19.21 -17.31 91.35
N GLU A 162 -19.02 -16.65 92.49
CA GLU A 162 -19.61 -15.33 92.76
C GLU A 162 -18.78 -14.16 92.22
N LYS A 163 -17.45 -14.26 92.18
CA LYS A 163 -16.57 -13.14 91.82
C LYS A 163 -15.80 -13.36 90.53
N ALA A 164 -15.14 -14.52 90.36
CA ALA A 164 -14.25 -14.74 89.21
C ALA A 164 -15.00 -15.12 87.92
N ARG A 165 -16.04 -15.96 88.02
CA ARG A 165 -16.83 -16.42 86.88
C ARG A 165 -17.51 -15.26 86.13
N PRO A 166 -18.14 -14.26 86.78
CA PRO A 166 -18.67 -13.09 86.08
C PRO A 166 -17.62 -12.35 85.24
N GLN A 167 -16.37 -12.24 85.73
CA GLN A 167 -15.28 -11.62 84.97
C GLN A 167 -14.84 -12.49 83.79
N ALA A 168 -14.83 -13.80 83.96
CA ALA A 168 -14.57 -14.74 82.87
C ALA A 168 -15.66 -14.71 81.79
N ASP A 169 -16.92 -14.57 82.19
CA ASP A 169 -18.05 -14.44 81.25
C ASP A 169 -17.96 -13.10 80.49
N LYS A 170 -17.56 -12.00 81.15
CA LYS A 170 -17.24 -10.72 80.50
C LYS A 170 -16.13 -10.86 79.46
N MET A 171 -15.02 -11.54 79.80
CA MET A 171 -13.93 -11.82 78.84
C MET A 171 -14.41 -12.66 77.64
N MET A 172 -15.25 -13.67 77.87
CA MET A 172 -15.77 -14.51 76.77
C MET A 172 -16.70 -13.73 75.85
N ALA A 173 -17.58 -12.89 76.41
CA ALA A 173 -18.46 -12.02 75.63
C ALA A 173 -17.66 -11.01 74.79
N ALA A 174 -16.61 -10.42 75.37
CA ALA A 174 -15.70 -9.54 74.67
C ALA A 174 -15.01 -10.25 73.48
N LEU A 175 -14.53 -11.48 73.66
CA LEU A 175 -13.97 -12.27 72.55
C LEU A 175 -15.00 -12.60 71.47
N ASP A 176 -16.27 -12.83 71.83
CA ASP A 176 -17.32 -13.05 70.85
C ASP A 176 -17.59 -11.78 70.01
N VAL A 177 -17.50 -10.59 70.61
CA VAL A 177 -17.53 -9.30 69.87
C VAL A 177 -16.38 -9.20 68.87
N LEU A 178 -15.16 -9.57 69.28
CA LEU A 178 -14.00 -9.55 68.37
C LEU A 178 -14.19 -10.51 67.20
N VAL A 179 -14.61 -11.76 67.48
CA VAL A 179 -14.87 -12.77 66.45
C VAL A 179 -15.97 -12.32 65.50
N GLN A 180 -17.05 -11.73 66.00
CA GLN A 180 -18.14 -11.22 65.17
C GLN A 180 -17.67 -10.07 64.29
N GLY A 181 -16.88 -9.14 64.83
CA GLY A 181 -16.29 -8.04 64.04
C GLY A 181 -15.42 -8.55 62.89
N GLU A 182 -14.59 -9.57 63.12
CA GLU A 182 -13.79 -10.18 62.04
C GLU A 182 -14.64 -10.90 60.98
N GLN A 183 -15.73 -11.56 61.40
CA GLN A 183 -16.64 -12.22 60.47
C GLN A 183 -17.42 -11.21 59.61
N GLU A 184 -17.88 -10.11 60.20
CA GLU A 184 -18.60 -9.05 59.51
C GLU A 184 -17.68 -8.32 58.53
N SER A 185 -16.49 -7.90 58.97
CA SER A 185 -15.46 -7.29 58.11
C SER A 185 -15.05 -8.23 56.96
N GLY A 186 -14.85 -9.52 57.24
CA GLY A 186 -14.55 -10.52 56.21
C GLY A 186 -15.69 -10.70 55.21
N ALA A 187 -16.96 -10.68 55.65
CA ALA A 187 -18.11 -10.76 54.75
C ALA A 187 -18.22 -9.53 53.85
N GLU A 188 -17.98 -8.32 54.40
CA GLU A 188 -17.93 -7.07 53.63
C GLU A 188 -16.80 -7.09 52.59
N ALA A 189 -15.61 -7.56 52.96
CA ALA A 189 -14.48 -7.71 52.04
C ALA A 189 -14.81 -8.66 50.87
N VAL A 190 -15.48 -9.79 51.14
CA VAL A 190 -15.95 -10.72 50.10
C VAL A 190 -17.00 -10.04 49.20
N GLN A 191 -17.97 -9.33 49.78
CA GLN A 191 -18.99 -8.64 49.00
C GLN A 191 -18.37 -7.57 48.09
N SER A 192 -17.49 -6.73 48.62
CA SER A 192 -16.76 -5.70 47.88
C SER A 192 -15.91 -6.28 46.75
N ALA A 193 -15.25 -7.43 47.01
CA ALA A 193 -14.50 -8.16 45.98
C ALA A 193 -15.43 -8.68 44.87
N GLN A 194 -16.62 -9.19 45.21
CA GLN A 194 -17.60 -9.67 44.24
C GLN A 194 -18.17 -8.52 43.39
N GLU A 195 -18.53 -7.39 44.00
CA GLU A 195 -19.00 -6.20 43.27
C GLU A 195 -17.91 -5.65 42.33
N SER A 196 -16.66 -5.60 42.81
CA SER A 196 -15.50 -5.22 42.00
C SER A 196 -15.30 -6.18 40.82
N PHE A 197 -15.47 -7.49 41.04
CA PHE A 197 -15.38 -8.50 39.99
C PHE A 197 -16.49 -8.35 38.93
N ASP A 198 -17.75 -8.21 39.35
CA ASP A 198 -18.89 -8.09 38.43
C ASP A 198 -18.83 -6.79 37.62
N SER A 199 -18.43 -5.69 38.26
CA SER A 199 -18.18 -4.39 37.60
C SER A 199 -17.04 -4.50 36.57
N SER A 200 -15.92 -5.11 36.96
CA SER A 200 -14.77 -5.33 36.07
C SER A 200 -15.14 -6.23 34.89
N ARG A 201 -15.86 -7.33 35.13
CA ARG A 201 -16.33 -8.26 34.09
C ARG A 201 -17.22 -7.54 33.08
N THR A 202 -18.20 -6.77 33.56
CA THR A 202 -19.13 -6.03 32.70
C THR A 202 -18.40 -5.00 31.86
N THR A 203 -17.46 -4.27 32.46
CA THR A 203 -16.62 -3.28 31.76
C THR A 203 -15.75 -3.91 30.69
N VAL A 204 -15.08 -5.03 31.00
CA VAL A 204 -14.24 -5.78 30.03
C VAL A 204 -15.08 -6.31 28.86
N VAL A 205 -16.24 -6.91 29.14
CA VAL A 205 -17.13 -7.42 28.09
C VAL A 205 -17.65 -6.27 27.21
N ALA A 206 -18.07 -5.16 27.81
CA ALA A 206 -18.52 -3.99 27.06
C ALA A 206 -17.41 -3.42 26.16
N MET A 207 -16.18 -3.28 26.68
CA MET A 207 -15.02 -2.85 25.89
C MET A 207 -14.69 -3.82 24.75
N LEU A 208 -14.78 -5.13 24.97
CA LEU A 208 -14.58 -6.13 23.91
C LEU A 208 -15.64 -6.02 22.82
N VAL A 209 -16.92 -5.93 23.18
CA VAL A 209 -18.02 -5.80 22.20
C VAL A 209 -17.88 -4.51 21.40
N VAL A 210 -17.66 -3.37 22.06
CA VAL A 210 -17.48 -2.07 21.40
C VAL A 210 -16.23 -2.06 20.54
N GLY A 211 -15.12 -2.62 21.04
CA GLY A 211 -13.86 -2.68 20.33
C GLY A 211 -13.90 -3.57 19.09
N ILE A 212 -14.53 -4.74 19.18
CA ILE A 212 -14.79 -5.62 18.04
C ILE A 212 -15.69 -4.92 17.02
N ALA A 213 -16.78 -4.30 17.46
CA ALA A 213 -17.68 -3.57 16.58
C ALA A 213 -16.98 -2.41 15.86
N ALA A 214 -16.13 -1.66 16.57
CA ALA A 214 -15.32 -0.57 16.00
C ALA A 214 -14.28 -1.09 15.00
N ALA A 215 -13.56 -2.16 15.33
CA ALA A 215 -12.56 -2.77 14.45
C ALA A 215 -13.21 -3.34 13.18
N LEU A 216 -14.34 -4.05 13.30
CA LEU A 216 -15.10 -4.57 12.17
C LEU A 216 -15.71 -3.43 11.33
N GLY A 217 -16.27 -2.40 11.96
CA GLY A 217 -16.83 -1.24 11.28
C GLY A 217 -15.79 -0.47 10.48
N LEU A 218 -14.64 -0.15 11.09
CA LEU A 218 -13.52 0.49 10.41
C LEU A 218 -12.94 -0.39 9.30
N GLY A 219 -12.74 -1.69 9.58
CA GLY A 219 -12.27 -2.66 8.60
C GLY A 219 -13.19 -2.74 7.39
N PHE A 220 -14.51 -2.79 7.62
CA PHE A 220 -15.51 -2.82 6.56
C PHE A 220 -15.50 -1.55 5.71
N VAL A 221 -15.44 -0.36 6.32
CA VAL A 221 -15.38 0.92 5.59
C VAL A 221 -14.12 1.02 4.74
N VAL A 222 -12.96 0.69 5.31
CA VAL A 222 -11.67 0.70 4.59
C VAL A 222 -11.69 -0.30 3.44
N ALA A 223 -12.09 -1.55 3.69
CA ALA A 223 -12.15 -2.60 2.67
C ALA A 223 -13.10 -2.21 1.53
N ARG A 224 -14.31 -1.73 1.86
CA ARG A 224 -15.29 -1.30 0.86
C ARG A 224 -14.77 -0.13 0.02
N GLY A 225 -14.06 0.82 0.64
CA GLY A 225 -13.44 1.95 -0.06
C GLY A 225 -12.37 1.52 -1.05
N ILE A 226 -11.45 0.64 -0.63
CA ILE A 226 -10.36 0.13 -1.48
C ILE A 226 -10.92 -0.73 -2.62
N VAL A 227 -11.76 -1.70 -2.32
CA VAL A 227 -12.33 -2.64 -3.31
C VAL A 227 -13.15 -1.90 -4.37
N SER A 228 -13.94 -0.91 -3.98
CA SER A 228 -14.72 -0.09 -4.92
C SER A 228 -13.83 0.64 -5.93
N ARG A 229 -12.71 1.22 -5.49
CA ARG A 229 -11.77 1.92 -6.37
C ARG A 229 -10.99 0.95 -7.26
N LEU A 230 -10.56 -0.18 -6.71
CA LEU A 230 -9.89 -1.23 -7.49
C LEU A 230 -10.79 -1.77 -8.61
N ARG A 231 -12.10 -1.95 -8.35
CA ARG A 231 -13.05 -2.34 -9.40
C ARG A 231 -13.16 -1.34 -10.55
N LYS A 232 -13.02 -0.04 -10.28
CA LYS A 232 -13.02 0.98 -11.35
C LYS A 232 -11.78 0.89 -12.23
N VAL A 233 -10.60 0.73 -11.61
CA VAL A 233 -9.34 0.53 -12.34
C VAL A 233 -9.36 -0.79 -13.13
N GLN A 234 -9.90 -1.85 -12.54
CA GLN A 234 -10.11 -3.13 -13.21
C GLN A 234 -11.03 -2.98 -14.43
N ALA A 235 -12.19 -2.35 -14.27
CA ALA A 235 -13.15 -2.15 -15.36
C ALA A 235 -12.54 -1.38 -16.54
N GLN A 236 -11.71 -0.37 -16.26
CA GLN A 236 -10.98 0.35 -17.32
C GLN A 236 -9.93 -0.54 -17.99
N SER A 237 -9.20 -1.35 -17.22
CA SER A 237 -8.21 -2.28 -17.77
C SER A 237 -8.87 -3.32 -18.68
N GLU A 238 -10.05 -3.82 -18.30
CA GLU A 238 -10.88 -4.72 -19.11
C GLU A 238 -11.39 -4.03 -20.39
N ALA A 239 -11.86 -2.78 -20.29
CA ALA A 239 -12.26 -1.99 -21.47
C ALA A 239 -11.08 -1.78 -22.43
N LEU A 240 -9.90 -1.43 -21.90
CA LEU A 240 -8.68 -1.29 -22.70
C LEU A 240 -8.28 -2.61 -23.37
N ALA A 241 -8.37 -3.74 -22.67
CA ALA A 241 -8.11 -5.06 -23.24
C ALA A 241 -9.09 -5.41 -24.37
N GLY A 242 -10.33 -4.92 -24.29
CA GLY A 242 -11.33 -4.99 -25.36
C GLY A 242 -11.13 -3.99 -26.51
N GLY A 243 -10.11 -3.14 -26.44
CA GLY A 243 -9.85 -2.08 -27.43
C GLY A 243 -10.72 -0.84 -27.28
N ASP A 244 -11.56 -0.77 -26.24
CA ASP A 244 -12.34 0.42 -25.93
C ASP A 244 -11.46 1.44 -25.20
N LEU A 245 -10.92 2.36 -25.99
CA LEU A 245 -10.12 3.45 -25.47
C LEU A 245 -10.97 4.55 -24.84
N THR A 246 -12.30 4.54 -24.87
CA THR A 246 -13.14 5.67 -24.44
C THR A 246 -13.32 5.77 -22.91
N HIS A 247 -13.09 4.68 -22.19
CA HIS A 247 -13.25 4.61 -20.74
C HIS A 247 -12.13 5.30 -19.94
N VAL A 248 -12.50 5.93 -18.83
CA VAL A 248 -11.59 6.55 -17.84
C VAL A 248 -11.83 6.01 -16.43
N SER A 249 -10.80 5.96 -15.59
CA SER A 249 -10.85 5.37 -14.24
C SER A 249 -11.84 6.11 -13.32
N GLY A 250 -11.88 7.45 -13.42
CA GLY A 250 -12.64 8.33 -12.53
C GLY A 250 -12.22 8.22 -11.05
N VAL A 251 -11.01 7.73 -10.76
CA VAL A 251 -10.51 7.58 -9.38
C VAL A 251 -9.79 8.85 -8.96
N ALA A 252 -10.51 9.76 -8.29
CA ALA A 252 -9.98 11.05 -7.83
C ALA A 252 -9.13 10.99 -6.54
N SER A 253 -8.68 9.80 -6.14
CA SER A 253 -7.89 9.59 -4.92
C SER A 253 -6.41 9.91 -5.15
N ARG A 254 -5.71 10.35 -4.10
CA ARG A 254 -4.25 10.53 -4.13
C ARG A 254 -3.45 9.35 -3.57
N ASP A 255 -4.15 8.30 -3.14
CA ASP A 255 -3.53 7.05 -2.67
C ASP A 255 -2.92 6.23 -3.83
N GLU A 256 -2.30 5.10 -3.49
CA GLU A 256 -1.62 4.24 -4.45
C GLU A 256 -2.57 3.77 -5.57
N VAL A 257 -3.84 3.48 -5.24
CA VAL A 257 -4.86 3.07 -6.22
C VAL A 257 -5.19 4.22 -7.16
N GLY A 258 -5.32 5.44 -6.64
CA GLY A 258 -5.52 6.64 -7.45
C GLY A 258 -4.37 6.92 -8.42
N ARG A 259 -3.12 6.76 -7.97
CA ARG A 259 -1.95 6.90 -8.86
C ARG A 259 -1.94 5.85 -9.98
N VAL A 260 -2.32 4.61 -9.69
CA VAL A 260 -2.44 3.56 -10.72
C VAL A 260 -3.54 3.90 -11.72
N GLY A 261 -4.71 4.34 -11.24
CA GLY A 261 -5.79 4.79 -12.12
C GLY A 261 -5.37 5.96 -13.02
N GLN A 262 -4.68 6.95 -12.48
CA GLN A 262 -4.20 8.10 -13.24
C GLN A 262 -3.12 7.73 -14.27
N ALA A 263 -2.20 6.81 -13.93
CA ALA A 263 -1.22 6.30 -14.88
C ALA A 263 -1.89 5.51 -16.01
N LEU A 264 -2.94 4.73 -15.71
CA LEU A 264 -3.74 4.04 -16.72
C LEU A 264 -4.49 5.01 -17.63
N ASP A 265 -5.09 6.07 -17.07
CA ASP A 265 -5.74 7.14 -17.85
C ASP A 265 -4.76 7.80 -18.84
N GLN A 266 -3.52 8.09 -18.41
CA GLN A 266 -2.47 8.64 -19.28
C GLN A 266 -2.06 7.65 -20.38
N ALA A 267 -1.97 6.35 -20.08
CA ALA A 267 -1.64 5.33 -21.06
C ALA A 267 -2.73 5.19 -22.14
N VAL A 268 -3.99 5.22 -21.74
CA VAL A 268 -5.14 5.21 -22.67
C VAL A 268 -5.13 6.44 -23.58
N ASP A 269 -4.83 7.62 -23.04
CA ASP A 269 -4.75 8.86 -23.83
C ASP A 269 -3.60 8.82 -24.86
N GLY A 270 -2.45 8.28 -24.48
CA GLY A 270 -1.34 8.01 -25.39
C GLY A 270 -1.73 7.06 -26.52
N LEU A 271 -2.45 5.97 -26.21
CA LEU A 271 -2.95 5.03 -27.22
C LEU A 271 -3.97 5.67 -28.16
N ARG A 272 -4.90 6.51 -27.67
CA ARG A 272 -5.84 7.26 -28.53
C ARG A 272 -5.11 8.15 -29.52
N THR A 273 -4.08 8.85 -29.06
CA THR A 273 -3.27 9.73 -29.89
C THR A 273 -2.53 8.94 -30.98
N LEU A 274 -1.97 7.78 -30.63
CA LEU A 274 -1.32 6.88 -31.58
C LEU A 274 -2.31 6.36 -32.64
N VAL A 275 -3.48 5.86 -32.24
CA VAL A 275 -4.51 5.36 -33.16
C VAL A 275 -4.99 6.47 -34.11
N THR A 276 -5.19 7.69 -33.59
CA THR A 276 -5.57 8.86 -34.41
C THR A 276 -4.49 9.20 -35.43
N SER A 277 -3.21 9.14 -35.03
CA SER A 277 -2.06 9.41 -35.91
C SER A 277 -1.90 8.33 -36.99
N ILE A 278 -2.16 7.06 -36.66
CA ILE A 278 -2.19 5.96 -37.63
C ILE A 278 -3.32 6.21 -38.64
N HIS A 279 -4.52 6.56 -38.17
CA HIS A 279 -5.65 6.85 -39.05
C HIS A 279 -5.36 7.97 -40.05
N SER A 280 -4.80 9.10 -39.58
CA SER A 280 -4.41 10.20 -40.46
C SER A 280 -3.31 9.80 -41.45
N SER A 281 -2.33 9.01 -41.00
CA SER A 281 -1.25 8.52 -41.87
C SER A 281 -1.79 7.57 -42.95
N SER A 282 -2.74 6.70 -42.60
CA SER A 282 -3.42 5.82 -43.57
C SER A 282 -4.24 6.60 -44.59
N GLN A 283 -4.92 7.69 -44.19
CA GLN A 283 -5.62 8.58 -45.13
C GLN A 283 -4.66 9.26 -46.10
N ALA A 284 -3.54 9.81 -45.58
CA ALA A 284 -2.51 10.41 -46.41
C ALA A 284 -1.90 9.41 -47.40
N LEU A 285 -1.64 8.17 -46.94
CA LEU A 285 -1.15 7.09 -47.79
C LEU A 285 -2.16 6.70 -48.88
N SER A 286 -3.46 6.64 -48.55
CA SER A 286 -4.52 6.36 -49.53
C SER A 286 -4.58 7.44 -50.61
N ALA A 287 -4.53 8.72 -50.22
CA ALA A 287 -4.51 9.84 -51.17
C ALA A 287 -3.26 9.80 -52.07
N ALA A 288 -2.08 9.53 -51.51
CA ALA A 288 -0.85 9.38 -52.29
C ALA A 288 -0.91 8.19 -53.26
N ALA A 289 -1.55 7.08 -52.87
CA ALA A 289 -1.76 5.93 -53.75
C ALA A 289 -2.70 6.25 -54.92
N GLU A 290 -3.75 7.04 -54.69
CA GLU A 290 -4.65 7.54 -55.76
C GLU A 290 -3.90 8.46 -56.73
N GLU A 291 -3.12 9.42 -56.22
CA GLU A 291 -2.29 10.32 -57.05
C GLU A 291 -1.26 9.53 -57.87
N MET A 292 -0.63 8.51 -57.28
CA MET A 292 0.29 7.61 -57.96
C MET A 292 -0.41 6.82 -59.08
N SER A 293 -1.65 6.36 -58.85
CA SER A 293 -2.46 5.67 -59.87
C SER A 293 -2.78 6.60 -61.05
N VAL A 294 -3.20 7.83 -60.79
CA VAL A 294 -3.45 8.86 -61.82
C VAL A 294 -2.17 9.14 -62.63
N THR A 295 -1.05 9.34 -61.94
CA THR A 295 0.25 9.59 -62.57
C THR A 295 0.69 8.40 -63.44
N SER A 296 0.51 7.17 -62.97
CA SER A 296 0.82 5.96 -63.73
C SER A 296 -0.01 5.86 -65.01
N GLN A 297 -1.30 6.22 -64.96
CA GLN A 297 -2.18 6.24 -66.12
C GLN A 297 -1.74 7.30 -67.14
N GLN A 298 -1.31 8.47 -66.67
CA GLN A 298 -0.80 9.54 -67.53
C GLN A 298 0.54 9.17 -68.17
N ILE A 299 1.43 8.48 -67.45
CA ILE A 299 2.67 7.92 -67.99
C ILE A 299 2.35 6.90 -69.09
N ALA A 300 1.41 5.99 -68.86
CA ALA A 300 0.99 5.01 -69.87
C ALA A 300 0.47 5.68 -71.15
N SER A 301 -0.37 6.72 -71.02
CA SER A 301 -0.85 7.52 -72.15
C SER A 301 0.30 8.22 -72.89
N SER A 302 1.23 8.83 -72.16
CA SER A 302 2.38 9.54 -72.74
C SER A 302 3.35 8.59 -73.46
N ALA A 303 3.49 7.37 -72.94
CA ALA A 303 4.26 6.31 -73.58
C ALA A 303 3.61 5.86 -74.89
N ASP A 304 2.28 5.72 -74.94
CA ASP A 304 1.53 5.42 -76.16
C ASP A 304 1.64 6.54 -77.21
N ASP A 305 1.53 7.81 -76.79
CA ASP A 305 1.79 8.98 -77.65
C ASP A 305 3.20 8.97 -78.22
N SER A 306 4.20 8.65 -77.39
CA SER A 306 5.61 8.58 -77.79
C SER A 306 5.86 7.45 -78.78
N ALA A 307 5.25 6.28 -78.59
CA ALA A 307 5.31 5.17 -79.54
C ALA A 307 4.72 5.58 -80.89
N ARG A 308 3.52 6.19 -80.90
CA ARG A 308 2.90 6.71 -82.13
C ARG A 308 3.72 7.79 -82.83
N GLN A 309 4.49 8.58 -82.07
CA GLN A 309 5.41 9.56 -82.63
C GLN A 309 6.65 8.88 -83.23
N ALA A 310 7.20 7.86 -82.57
CA ALA A 310 8.31 7.07 -83.09
C ALA A 310 7.94 6.38 -84.41
N ASP A 311 6.72 5.82 -84.52
CA ASP A 311 6.21 5.25 -85.76
C ASP A 311 6.14 6.28 -86.90
N ARG A 312 5.66 7.49 -86.60
CA ARG A 312 5.63 8.60 -87.58
C ARG A 312 7.03 9.01 -88.02
N VAL A 313 7.99 9.08 -87.10
CA VAL A 313 9.39 9.39 -87.42
C VAL A 313 10.00 8.27 -88.26
N SER A 314 9.74 7.01 -87.95
CA SER A 314 10.20 5.86 -88.73
C SER A 314 9.67 5.90 -90.16
N ALA A 315 8.37 6.13 -90.35
CA ALA A 315 7.77 6.28 -91.67
C ALA A 315 8.35 7.48 -92.46
N ALA A 316 8.60 8.61 -91.77
CA ALA A 316 9.25 9.75 -92.38
C ALA A 316 10.71 9.43 -92.78
N ALA A 317 11.45 8.70 -91.94
CA ALA A 317 12.80 8.26 -92.25
C ALA A 317 12.84 7.30 -93.46
N GLU A 318 11.88 6.37 -93.58
CA GLU A 318 11.74 5.53 -94.78
C GLU A 318 11.48 6.35 -96.05
N GLN A 319 10.66 7.40 -95.94
CA GLN A 319 10.43 8.32 -97.05
C GLN A 319 11.70 9.11 -97.41
N VAL A 320 12.45 9.61 -96.42
CA VAL A 320 13.73 10.29 -96.65
C VAL A 320 14.73 9.35 -97.32
N THR A 321 14.86 8.11 -96.87
CA THR A 321 15.72 7.11 -97.50
C THR A 321 15.34 6.86 -98.95
N ARG A 322 14.03 6.76 -99.26
CA ARG A 322 13.57 6.65 -100.66
C ARG A 322 13.96 7.87 -101.48
N ASN A 323 13.78 9.08 -100.95
CA ASN A 323 14.18 10.31 -101.63
C ASN A 323 15.69 10.38 -101.86
N VAL A 324 16.51 9.98 -100.86
CA VAL A 324 17.97 9.90 -100.98
C VAL A 324 18.36 8.91 -102.07
N GLN A 325 17.70 7.75 -102.16
CA GLN A 325 17.91 6.77 -103.22
C GLN A 325 17.60 7.36 -104.60
N THR A 326 16.47 8.08 -104.73
CA THR A 326 16.11 8.78 -105.97
C THR A 326 17.15 9.83 -106.36
N VAL A 327 17.65 10.62 -105.40
CA VAL A 327 18.70 11.61 -105.63
C VAL A 327 20.02 10.94 -106.01
N ALA A 328 20.37 9.80 -105.41
CA ALA A 328 21.56 9.03 -105.76
C ALA A 328 21.48 8.53 -107.21
N THR A 329 20.35 7.92 -107.62
CA THR A 329 20.12 7.52 -109.01
C THR A 329 20.18 8.71 -109.97
N GLY A 330 19.55 9.84 -109.62
CA GLY A 330 19.63 11.07 -110.42
C GLY A 330 21.06 11.61 -110.53
N SER A 331 21.88 11.45 -109.48
CA SER A 331 23.29 11.84 -109.48
C SER A 331 24.16 10.90 -110.34
N GLU A 332 23.86 9.60 -110.36
CA GLU A 332 24.51 8.62 -111.23
C GLU A 332 24.21 8.90 -112.72
N GLU A 333 22.94 9.16 -113.05
CA GLU A 333 22.52 9.56 -114.40
C GLU A 333 23.16 10.88 -114.82
N MET A 334 23.14 11.89 -113.95
CA MET A 334 23.82 13.15 -114.19
C MET A 334 25.34 12.95 -114.39
N GLY A 335 25.97 12.07 -113.62
CA GLY A 335 27.36 11.68 -113.82
C GLY A 335 27.62 11.01 -115.18
N ALA A 336 26.66 10.24 -115.70
CA ALA A 336 26.72 9.68 -117.05
C ALA A 336 26.56 10.75 -118.13
N SER A 337 25.59 11.66 -118.00
CA SER A 337 25.42 12.79 -118.91
C SER A 337 26.63 13.72 -118.93
N ILE A 338 27.26 14.00 -117.79
CA ILE A 338 28.50 14.80 -117.73
C ILE A 338 29.63 14.10 -118.51
N ARG A 339 29.79 12.78 -118.38
CA ARG A 339 30.77 12.01 -119.16
C ARG A 339 30.47 12.07 -120.66
N GLU A 340 29.21 11.99 -121.05
CA GLU A 340 28.77 12.08 -122.44
C GLU A 340 28.97 13.49 -123.02
N ILE A 341 28.64 14.54 -122.27
CA ILE A 341 28.92 15.95 -122.63
C ILE A 341 30.42 16.15 -122.81
N ALA A 342 31.25 15.64 -121.88
CA ALA A 342 32.70 15.72 -122.00
C ALA A 342 33.23 14.99 -123.24
N HIS A 343 32.63 13.85 -123.60
CA HIS A 343 32.96 13.12 -124.83
C HIS A 343 32.58 13.91 -126.08
N ASN A 344 31.35 14.43 -126.15
CA ASN A 344 30.86 15.24 -127.27
C ASN A 344 31.63 16.56 -127.42
N ALA A 345 32.02 17.20 -126.32
CA ALA A 345 32.86 18.40 -126.34
C ALA A 345 34.27 18.11 -126.89
N ASN A 346 34.86 16.96 -126.54
CA ASN A 346 36.13 16.52 -127.10
C ASN A 346 36.03 16.21 -128.60
N GLU A 347 34.96 15.54 -129.03
CA GLU A 347 34.68 15.30 -130.45
C GLU A 347 34.48 16.61 -131.22
N ALA A 348 33.71 17.55 -130.68
CA ALA A 348 33.54 18.87 -131.28
C ALA A 348 34.87 19.63 -131.40
N ALA A 349 35.73 19.57 -130.38
CA ALA A 349 37.07 20.16 -130.44
C ALA A 349 37.95 19.50 -131.52
N ARG A 350 37.86 18.18 -131.69
CA ARG A 350 38.55 17.44 -132.74
C ARG A 350 38.07 17.83 -134.15
N VAL A 351 36.76 17.92 -134.35
CA VAL A 351 36.15 18.36 -135.63
C VAL A 351 36.52 19.82 -135.93
N ALA A 352 36.51 20.70 -134.92
CA ALA A 352 36.95 22.08 -135.08
C ALA A 352 38.43 22.17 -135.48
N ALA A 353 39.31 21.39 -134.84
CA ALA A 353 40.73 21.32 -135.22
C ALA A 353 40.92 20.79 -136.65
N GLN A 354 40.15 19.79 -137.07
CA GLN A 354 40.16 19.28 -138.44
C GLN A 354 39.66 20.32 -139.45
N ALA A 355 38.60 21.07 -139.11
CA ALA A 355 38.06 22.14 -139.95
C ALA A 355 39.09 23.27 -140.13
N VAL A 356 39.85 23.64 -139.09
CA VAL A 356 40.96 24.60 -139.18
C VAL A 356 42.04 24.08 -140.14
N GLY A 357 42.42 22.79 -140.05
CA GLY A 357 43.37 22.19 -140.98
C GLY A 357 42.90 22.17 -142.44
N VAL A 358 41.61 21.91 -142.69
CA VAL A 358 41.01 22.00 -144.03
C VAL A 358 41.00 23.44 -144.54
N ALA A 359 40.70 24.41 -143.68
CA ALA A 359 40.74 25.83 -144.02
C ALA A 359 42.16 26.28 -144.41
N GLU A 360 43.20 25.83 -143.69
CA GLU A 360 44.60 26.09 -144.05
C GLU A 360 44.98 25.50 -145.42
N SER A 361 44.59 24.25 -145.69
CA SER A 361 44.83 23.62 -147.00
C SER A 361 44.11 24.38 -148.12
N THR A 362 42.86 24.81 -147.89
CA THR A 362 42.08 25.56 -148.86
C THR A 362 42.74 26.91 -149.15
N ASN A 363 43.23 27.59 -148.12
CA ASN A 363 43.96 28.85 -148.26
C ASN A 363 45.24 28.66 -149.09
N GLY A 364 45.95 27.54 -148.90
CA GLY A 364 47.09 27.15 -149.74
C GLY A 364 46.72 26.92 -151.22
N THR A 365 45.57 26.31 -151.50
CA THR A 365 45.07 26.12 -152.87
C THR A 365 44.66 27.43 -153.53
N VAL A 366 43.99 28.33 -152.79
CA VAL A 366 43.60 29.65 -153.28
C VAL A 366 44.83 30.51 -153.61
N ALA A 367 45.88 30.44 -152.79
CA ALA A 367 47.16 31.11 -153.08
C ALA A 367 47.78 30.62 -154.40
N LYS A 368 47.77 29.31 -154.67
CA LYS A 368 48.24 28.73 -155.95
C LYS A 368 47.39 29.17 -157.15
N LEU A 369 46.06 29.27 -157.01
CA LEU A 369 45.19 29.80 -158.07
C LEU A 369 45.48 31.28 -158.37
N GLY A 370 45.85 32.06 -157.36
CA GLY A 370 46.29 33.45 -157.53
C GLY A 370 47.53 33.56 -158.40
N GLU A 371 48.51 32.69 -158.20
CA GLU A 371 49.75 32.65 -158.98
C GLU A 371 49.50 32.21 -160.43
N SER A 372 48.70 31.17 -160.66
CA SER A 372 48.30 30.74 -162.02
C SER A 372 47.47 31.79 -162.77
N SER A 373 46.70 32.63 -162.06
CA SER A 373 45.91 33.71 -162.68
C SER A 373 46.80 34.86 -163.17
N VAL A 374 47.91 35.14 -162.49
CA VAL A 374 48.95 36.10 -162.94
C VAL A 374 49.68 35.54 -164.18
N GLU A 375 49.92 34.24 -164.21
CA GLU A 375 50.59 33.56 -165.33
C GLU A 375 49.72 33.57 -166.61
N ILE A 376 48.40 33.34 -166.49
CA ILE A 376 47.44 33.50 -167.60
C ILE A 376 47.40 34.96 -168.10
N GLY A 377 47.44 35.94 -167.19
CA GLY A 377 47.47 37.36 -167.54
C GLY A 377 48.68 37.76 -168.41
N ASN A 378 49.83 37.11 -168.20
CA ASN A 378 51.03 37.33 -169.02
C ASN A 378 50.91 36.72 -170.43
N VAL A 379 50.20 35.60 -170.60
CA VAL A 379 49.98 34.97 -171.92
C VAL A 379 49.08 35.82 -172.81
N VAL A 380 48.02 36.44 -172.27
CA VAL A 380 47.12 37.32 -173.03
C VAL A 380 47.88 38.53 -173.59
N LYS A 381 48.89 39.03 -172.87
CA LYS A 381 49.70 40.20 -173.26
C LYS A 381 50.60 39.93 -174.48
N VAL A 382 50.98 38.67 -174.72
CA VAL A 382 51.83 38.26 -175.86
C VAL A 382 51.04 38.10 -177.16
N ILE A 383 49.71 37.97 -177.11
CA ILE A 383 48.86 37.77 -178.30
C ILE A 383 48.42 39.11 -178.94
N THR A 384 48.57 40.24 -178.25
CA THR A 384 48.12 41.57 -178.70
C THR A 384 49.23 42.53 -179.17
N SER A 385 50.41 42.04 -179.59
CA SER A 385 51.48 42.89 -180.16
C SER A 385 52.24 42.24 -181.29
#